data_AF-A0A920M8J6-F1
#
_entry.id   AF-A0A920M8J6-F1
#
_cell.length_a   1.000
_cell.length_b   1.000
_cell.length_c   1.000
_cell.angle_alpha   90.00
_cell.angle_beta   90.00
_cell.angle_gamma   90.00
#
_symmetry.space_group_name_H-M   'P 1'
#
loop_
_entity.id
_entity.type
_entity.pdbx_description
1 polymer ?
#
loop_
_entity_poly.entity_id
_entity_poly.type
_entity_poly.pdbx_seq_one_letter_code
_entity_poly.pdbx_strand_id
1 'polypeptide(L)'
;MGKNERIIPLSAEEARRISLNAQGFSYKRTADKASASELNFVMDAMKVVQLDAVPIVVRTQYLPFFSRLGNYDMSLYEEIAYKEDQWFELWAHEASIAPVKNEPFFRFIKERAKRGDTWKGLYKVAKEEPEYVKTVLKEVEQRGPLEAKHLNDPRYINQSGWGSRSVGQLALNWLYRIGEVGIREEKILKRNMT
;
A
#
# COMPACT_ATOMS: atom_id res chain seq x y z
N MET A 1 6.74 -22.04 -38.99
CA MET A 1 5.28 -22.31 -38.94
C MET A 1 4.66 -21.28 -38.02
N GLY A 2 4.23 -20.13 -38.57
CA GLY A 2 3.66 -19.03 -37.78
C GLY A 2 2.27 -19.43 -37.28
N LYS A 3 2.04 -19.37 -35.97
CA LYS A 3 0.69 -19.51 -35.43
C LYS A 3 -0.14 -18.34 -35.96
N ASN A 4 -1.14 -18.63 -36.78
CA ASN A 4 -2.18 -17.69 -37.15
C ASN A 4 -2.96 -17.38 -35.85
N GLU A 5 -2.56 -16.34 -35.13
CA GLU A 5 -3.32 -15.86 -33.98
C GLU A 5 -4.66 -15.34 -34.47
N ARG A 6 -5.73 -16.01 -34.04
CA ARG A 6 -7.11 -15.63 -34.38
C ARG A 6 -7.44 -14.35 -33.62
N ILE A 7 -7.31 -13.20 -34.27
CA ILE A 7 -7.73 -11.91 -33.71
C ILE A 7 -9.26 -11.91 -33.66
N ILE A 8 -9.81 -11.84 -32.45
CA ILE A 8 -11.25 -11.66 -32.23
C ILE A 8 -11.47 -10.16 -32.02
N PRO A 9 -12.11 -9.44 -32.97
CA PRO A 9 -12.38 -8.03 -32.80
C PRO A 9 -13.42 -7.81 -31.69
N LEU A 10 -13.20 -6.79 -30.86
CA LEU A 10 -14.16 -6.35 -29.83
C LEU A 10 -14.67 -4.95 -30.19
N SER A 11 -15.98 -4.76 -30.10
CA SER A 11 -16.57 -3.43 -30.07
C SER A 11 -16.17 -2.68 -28.79
N ALA A 12 -16.29 -1.35 -28.81
CA ALA A 12 -16.05 -0.53 -27.61
C ALA A 12 -16.99 -0.91 -26.45
N GLU A 13 -18.20 -1.37 -26.75
CA GLU A 13 -19.16 -1.80 -25.74
C GLU A 13 -18.74 -3.12 -25.09
N GLU A 14 -18.32 -4.10 -25.87
CA GLU A 14 -17.82 -5.38 -25.36
C GLU A 14 -16.57 -5.18 -24.50
N ALA A 15 -15.61 -4.39 -24.99
CA ALA A 15 -14.40 -4.05 -24.25
C ALA A 15 -14.72 -3.37 -22.90
N ARG A 16 -15.71 -2.46 -22.88
CA ARG A 16 -16.16 -1.80 -21.64
C ARG A 16 -16.78 -2.81 -20.68
N ARG A 17 -17.67 -3.69 -21.15
CA ARG A 17 -18.32 -4.71 -20.30
C ARG A 17 -17.30 -5.67 -19.71
N ILE A 18 -16.32 -6.11 -20.49
CA ILE A 18 -15.20 -6.94 -20.03
C ILE A 18 -14.40 -6.21 -18.94
N SER A 19 -14.03 -4.95 -19.18
CA SER A 19 -13.27 -4.16 -18.19
C SER A 19 -14.04 -3.94 -16.88
N LEU A 20 -15.34 -3.62 -16.95
CA LEU A 20 -16.18 -3.46 -15.77
C LEU A 20 -16.37 -4.77 -15.00
N ASN A 21 -16.58 -5.88 -15.71
CA ASN A 21 -16.69 -7.21 -15.12
C ASN A 21 -15.39 -7.62 -14.41
N ALA A 22 -14.23 -7.46 -15.07
CA ALA A 22 -12.92 -7.77 -14.49
C ALA A 22 -12.63 -6.97 -13.23
N GLN A 23 -13.11 -5.73 -13.18
CA GLN A 23 -13.01 -4.87 -12.00
C GLN A 23 -14.04 -5.17 -10.91
N GLY A 24 -14.98 -6.09 -11.14
CA GLY A 24 -15.97 -6.51 -10.15
C GLY A 24 -17.27 -5.71 -10.11
N PHE A 25 -17.59 -4.92 -11.15
CA PHE A 25 -18.84 -4.15 -11.21
C PHE A 25 -20.06 -4.94 -11.68
N SER A 26 -19.88 -6.15 -12.22
CA SER A 26 -20.98 -7.00 -12.69
C SER A 26 -21.60 -7.88 -11.60
N TYR A 27 -20.99 -7.92 -10.42
CA TYR A 27 -21.50 -8.71 -9.30
C TYR A 27 -22.69 -7.97 -8.65
N LYS A 28 -23.68 -8.74 -8.19
CA LYS A 28 -24.82 -8.18 -7.47
C LYS A 28 -24.31 -7.53 -6.18
N ARG A 29 -24.74 -6.29 -5.92
CA ARG A 29 -24.48 -5.63 -4.64
C ARG A 29 -25.07 -6.44 -3.49
N THR A 30 -24.40 -6.42 -2.35
CA THR A 30 -24.90 -7.03 -1.12
C THR A 30 -26.17 -6.29 -0.71
N ALA A 31 -27.24 -7.04 -0.43
CA ALA A 31 -28.53 -6.44 -0.07
C ALA A 31 -28.47 -5.79 1.32
N ASP A 32 -27.67 -6.38 2.21
CA ASP A 32 -27.44 -5.95 3.58
C ASP A 32 -25.99 -5.45 3.75
N LYS A 33 -25.41 -5.59 4.95
CA LYS A 33 -24.00 -5.28 5.19
C LYS A 33 -23.10 -6.35 4.60
N ALA A 34 -22.15 -5.95 3.77
CA ALA A 34 -21.17 -6.87 3.20
C ALA A 34 -20.24 -7.47 4.26
N SER A 35 -19.86 -8.72 4.05
CA SER A 35 -18.97 -9.54 4.88
C SER A 35 -17.49 -9.37 4.54
N ALA A 36 -16.60 -9.79 5.43
CA ALA A 36 -15.15 -9.82 5.18
C ALA A 36 -14.77 -10.65 3.94
N SER A 37 -15.50 -11.75 3.68
CA SER A 37 -15.28 -12.58 2.48
C SER A 37 -15.61 -11.82 1.19
N GLU A 38 -16.67 -11.01 1.19
CA GLU A 38 -17.03 -10.18 0.04
C GLU A 38 -16.05 -9.03 -0.19
N LEU A 39 -15.50 -8.43 0.89
CA LEU A 39 -14.39 -7.48 0.79
C LEU A 39 -13.16 -8.11 0.14
N ASN A 40 -12.76 -9.30 0.61
CA ASN A 40 -11.63 -10.04 0.05
C ASN A 40 -11.86 -10.43 -1.42
N PHE A 41 -13.08 -10.83 -1.78
CA PHE A 41 -13.45 -11.09 -3.16
C PHE A 41 -13.28 -9.85 -4.06
N VAL A 42 -13.71 -8.69 -3.57
CA VAL A 42 -13.55 -7.41 -4.29
C VAL A 42 -12.08 -6.99 -4.38
N MET A 43 -11.30 -7.13 -3.31
CA MET A 43 -9.86 -6.92 -3.34
C MET A 43 -9.19 -7.85 -4.37
N ASP A 44 -9.61 -9.11 -4.44
CA ASP A 44 -9.10 -10.07 -5.40
C ASP A 44 -9.48 -9.75 -6.84
N ALA A 45 -10.61 -9.09 -7.10
CA ALA A 45 -10.94 -8.60 -8.44
C ALA A 45 -10.07 -7.40 -8.81
N MET A 46 -9.89 -6.44 -7.91
CA MET A 46 -9.12 -5.21 -8.16
C MET A 46 -7.60 -5.42 -8.16
N LYS A 47 -7.11 -6.43 -7.43
CA LYS A 47 -5.70 -6.78 -7.19
C LYS A 47 -4.88 -5.75 -6.39
N VAL A 48 -5.23 -4.48 -6.47
CA VAL A 48 -4.56 -3.35 -5.81
C VAL A 48 -5.56 -2.20 -5.61
N VAL A 49 -5.45 -1.49 -4.50
CA VAL A 49 -6.22 -0.28 -4.20
C VAL A 49 -5.25 0.83 -3.84
N GLN A 50 -5.41 2.01 -4.44
CA GLN A 50 -4.61 3.17 -4.08
C GLN A 50 -5.01 3.71 -2.71
N LEU A 51 -4.02 4.07 -1.88
CA LEU A 51 -4.19 4.75 -0.61
C LEU A 51 -4.08 6.26 -0.83
N ASP A 52 -4.98 7.01 -0.18
CA ASP A 52 -5.02 8.46 -0.28
C ASP A 52 -4.99 9.11 1.12
N ALA A 53 -4.27 10.21 1.22
CA ALA A 53 -4.07 10.96 2.46
C ALA A 53 -5.14 12.05 2.69
N VAL A 54 -6.02 12.32 1.71
CA VAL A 54 -7.00 13.43 1.79
C VAL A 54 -8.43 12.91 2.05
N PRO A 55 -8.93 12.96 3.30
CA PRO A 55 -10.29 12.50 3.62
C PRO A 55 -11.29 13.67 3.62
N ILE A 56 -11.78 14.13 2.45
CA ILE A 56 -12.82 15.18 2.41
C ILE A 56 -14.16 14.67 2.98
N VAL A 57 -14.51 13.42 2.68
CA VAL A 57 -15.72 12.76 3.22
C VAL A 57 -15.33 11.51 4.01
N VAL A 58 -14.50 10.68 3.39
CA VAL A 58 -13.89 9.50 3.97
C VAL A 58 -12.55 9.28 3.22
N ARG A 59 -11.65 8.44 3.75
CA ARG A 59 -10.43 8.10 3.00
C ARG A 59 -10.80 7.37 1.70
N THR A 60 -10.23 7.78 0.58
CA THR A 60 -10.64 7.33 -0.77
C THR A 60 -10.59 5.81 -0.93
N GLN A 61 -9.66 5.11 -0.27
CA GLN A 61 -9.50 3.65 -0.36
C GLN A 61 -10.74 2.85 0.08
N TYR A 62 -11.67 3.45 0.83
CA TYR A 62 -12.91 2.77 1.24
C TYR A 62 -13.99 2.78 0.14
N LEU A 63 -13.94 3.76 -0.77
CA LEU A 63 -14.95 3.97 -1.81
C LEU A 63 -14.95 2.89 -2.91
N PRO A 64 -13.80 2.33 -3.36
CA PRO A 64 -13.79 1.21 -4.29
C PRO A 64 -14.60 -0.01 -3.82
N PHE A 65 -14.58 -0.32 -2.52
CA PHE A 65 -15.38 -1.42 -1.96
C PHE A 65 -16.87 -1.06 -1.93
N PHE A 66 -17.21 0.14 -1.46
CA PHE A 66 -18.59 0.62 -1.43
C PHE A 66 -19.25 0.62 -2.81
N SER A 67 -18.53 1.06 -3.85
CA SER A 67 -19.07 1.12 -5.21
C SER A 67 -19.44 -0.25 -5.80
N ARG A 68 -18.86 -1.35 -5.28
CA ARG A 68 -19.08 -2.73 -5.71
C ARG A 68 -20.04 -3.50 -4.80
N LEU A 69 -19.91 -3.33 -3.49
CA LEU A 69 -20.66 -4.10 -2.49
C LEU A 69 -21.90 -3.37 -1.97
N GLY A 70 -21.90 -2.03 -2.01
CA GLY A 70 -22.85 -1.24 -1.25
C GLY A 70 -22.38 -1.04 0.19
N ASN A 71 -23.32 -1.06 1.14
CA ASN A 71 -23.02 -0.79 2.54
C ASN A 71 -22.14 -1.88 3.17
N TYR A 72 -21.08 -1.49 3.87
CA TYR A 72 -20.23 -2.40 4.63
C TYR A 72 -19.65 -1.68 5.85
N ASP A 73 -19.24 -2.44 6.86
CA ASP A 73 -18.57 -1.88 8.03
C ASP A 73 -17.09 -1.65 7.70
N MET A 74 -16.65 -0.38 7.70
CA MET A 74 -15.26 -0.02 7.42
C MET A 74 -14.26 -0.62 8.41
N SER A 75 -14.68 -1.01 9.61
CA SER A 75 -13.80 -1.73 10.54
C SER A 75 -13.35 -3.09 10.01
N LEU A 76 -14.12 -3.72 9.12
CA LEU A 76 -13.70 -4.95 8.43
C LEU A 76 -12.50 -4.71 7.51
N TYR A 77 -12.45 -3.56 6.83
CA TYR A 77 -11.28 -3.19 6.03
C TYR A 77 -10.02 -3.13 6.90
N GLU A 78 -10.11 -2.41 8.03
CA GLU A 78 -8.98 -2.24 8.95
C GLU A 78 -8.57 -3.56 9.61
N GLU A 79 -9.53 -4.43 9.92
CA GLU A 79 -9.29 -5.75 10.48
C GLU A 79 -8.55 -6.66 9.49
N ILE A 80 -9.07 -6.79 8.26
CA ILE A 80 -8.44 -7.61 7.22
C ILE A 80 -7.03 -7.09 6.89
N ALA A 81 -6.87 -5.76 6.77
CA ALA A 81 -5.62 -5.12 6.38
C ALA A 81 -4.54 -5.19 7.47
N TYR A 82 -4.87 -4.79 8.70
CA TYR A 82 -3.85 -4.46 9.71
C TYR A 82 -3.91 -5.31 10.99
N LYS A 83 -4.99 -6.08 11.21
CA LYS A 83 -5.06 -7.04 12.33
C LYS A 83 -4.78 -8.47 11.87
N GLU A 84 -5.35 -8.86 10.74
CA GLU A 84 -5.18 -10.19 10.16
C GLU A 84 -4.02 -10.25 9.16
N ASP A 85 -3.43 -9.10 8.81
CA ASP A 85 -2.30 -8.98 7.89
C ASP A 85 -2.56 -9.68 6.53
N GLN A 86 -3.83 -9.73 6.07
CA GLN A 86 -4.17 -10.37 4.78
C GLN A 86 -3.79 -9.50 3.58
N TRP A 87 -3.74 -8.19 3.79
CA TRP A 87 -3.32 -7.20 2.81
C TRP A 87 -2.07 -6.47 3.30
N PHE A 88 -1.27 -5.94 2.38
CA PHE A 88 -0.05 -5.21 2.72
C PHE A 88 0.03 -3.92 1.91
N GLU A 89 0.61 -2.88 2.53
CA GLU A 89 0.91 -1.65 1.83
C GLU A 89 2.19 -1.78 0.99
N LEU A 90 2.18 -1.13 -0.17
CA LEU A 90 3.35 -1.00 -1.03
C LEU A 90 3.28 0.28 -1.86
N TRP A 91 4.42 0.64 -2.45
CA TRP A 91 4.46 1.59 -3.56
C TRP A 91 4.40 0.84 -4.89
N ALA A 92 3.21 0.72 -5.47
CA ALA A 92 3.02 0.21 -6.81
C ALA A 92 3.31 1.34 -7.83
N HIS A 93 2.28 1.84 -8.54
CA HIS A 93 2.39 3.11 -9.25
C HIS A 93 2.35 4.30 -8.26
N GLU A 94 1.46 4.21 -7.26
CA GLU A 94 1.33 5.13 -6.13
C GLU A 94 1.26 4.34 -4.81
N ALA A 95 1.12 5.02 -3.68
CA ALA A 95 0.83 4.40 -2.39
C ALA A 95 -0.40 3.52 -2.53
N SER A 96 -0.27 2.24 -2.20
CA SER A 96 -1.26 1.22 -2.51
C SER A 96 -1.34 0.17 -1.40
N ILE A 97 -2.45 -0.57 -1.38
CA ILE A 97 -2.63 -1.79 -0.61
C ILE A 97 -3.01 -2.94 -1.57
N ALA A 98 -2.53 -4.14 -1.29
CA ALA A 98 -2.81 -5.33 -2.11
C ALA A 98 -2.87 -6.60 -1.24
N PRO A 99 -3.48 -7.70 -1.71
CA PRO A 99 -3.38 -8.99 -1.04
C PRO A 99 -1.93 -9.44 -0.88
N VAL A 100 -1.56 -9.95 0.28
CA VAL A 100 -0.20 -10.48 0.53
C VAL A 100 0.21 -11.54 -0.48
N LYS A 101 -0.73 -12.39 -0.92
CA LYS A 101 -0.50 -13.40 -1.97
C LYS A 101 -0.03 -12.82 -3.32
N ASN A 102 -0.27 -11.52 -3.56
CA ASN A 102 0.16 -10.83 -4.77
C ASN A 102 1.56 -10.20 -4.65
N GLU A 103 2.21 -10.23 -3.48
CA GLU A 103 3.55 -9.68 -3.27
C GLU A 103 4.58 -10.12 -4.34
N PRO A 104 4.62 -11.39 -4.79
CA PRO A 104 5.56 -11.82 -5.83
C PRO A 104 5.44 -11.03 -7.14
N PHE A 105 4.24 -10.57 -7.51
CA PHE A 105 4.01 -9.77 -8.72
C PHE A 105 4.60 -8.36 -8.64
N PHE A 106 4.93 -7.87 -7.44
CA PHE A 106 5.44 -6.52 -7.22
C PHE A 106 6.95 -6.47 -6.93
N ARG A 107 7.63 -7.62 -6.81
CA ARG A 107 9.08 -7.67 -6.52
C ARG A 107 9.93 -6.92 -7.53
N PHE A 108 9.54 -6.90 -8.81
CA PHE A 108 10.27 -6.17 -9.84
C PHE A 108 10.33 -4.66 -9.56
N ILE A 109 9.32 -4.08 -8.88
CA ILE A 109 9.30 -2.66 -8.51
C ILE A 109 10.32 -2.39 -7.40
N LYS A 110 10.42 -3.30 -6.41
CA LYS A 110 11.41 -3.24 -5.34
C LYS A 110 12.84 -3.33 -5.91
N GLU A 111 13.06 -4.25 -6.86
CA GLU A 111 14.35 -4.42 -7.53
C GLU A 111 14.74 -3.21 -8.39
N ARG A 112 13.77 -2.60 -9.08
CA ARG A 112 13.96 -1.32 -9.78
C ARG A 112 14.36 -0.21 -8.81
N ALA A 113 13.68 -0.08 -7.67
CA ALA A 113 14.03 0.90 -6.65
C ALA A 113 15.46 0.71 -6.11
N LYS A 114 15.91 -0.54 -5.88
CA LYS A 114 17.29 -0.86 -5.48
C LYS A 114 18.33 -0.39 -6.50
N ARG A 115 17.97 -0.33 -7.79
CA ARG A 115 18.82 0.17 -8.89
C ARG A 115 18.78 1.68 -9.06
N GLY A 116 17.93 2.38 -8.31
CA GLY A 116 17.78 3.83 -8.37
C GLY A 116 16.56 4.33 -9.13
N ASP A 117 15.71 3.45 -9.65
CA ASP A 117 14.44 3.81 -10.29
C ASP A 117 13.38 4.17 -9.24
N THR A 118 13.64 5.23 -8.47
CA THR A 118 12.78 5.72 -7.39
C THR A 118 13.07 7.19 -7.08
N TRP A 119 12.49 7.73 -6.00
CA TRP A 119 12.72 9.12 -5.58
C TRP A 119 14.19 9.34 -5.22
N LYS A 120 14.80 10.36 -5.84
CA LYS A 120 16.22 10.71 -5.68
C LYS A 120 16.66 10.82 -4.22
N GLY A 121 15.81 11.39 -3.35
CA GLY A 121 16.14 11.55 -1.93
C GLY A 121 16.30 10.23 -1.17
N LEU A 122 15.45 9.23 -1.45
CA LEU A 122 15.58 7.90 -0.81
C LEU A 122 16.85 7.20 -1.29
N TYR A 123 17.07 7.21 -2.61
CA TYR A 123 18.24 6.57 -3.20
C TYR A 123 19.55 7.23 -2.75
N LYS A 124 19.56 8.56 -2.61
CA LYS A 124 20.70 9.32 -2.08
C LYS A 124 21.07 8.87 -0.67
N VAL A 125 20.10 8.79 0.25
CA VAL A 125 20.34 8.31 1.62
C VAL A 125 20.88 6.88 1.61
N ALA A 126 20.33 6.00 0.78
CA ALA A 126 20.82 4.62 0.67
C ALA A 126 22.27 4.51 0.18
N LYS A 127 22.73 5.46 -0.65
CA LYS A 127 24.09 5.47 -1.20
C LYS A 127 25.11 6.19 -0.33
N GLU A 128 24.72 7.31 0.26
CA GLU A 128 25.62 8.15 1.06
C GLU A 128 25.70 7.68 2.52
N GLU A 129 24.64 7.06 3.05
CA GLU A 129 24.52 6.69 4.47
C GLU A 129 24.16 5.19 4.68
N PRO A 130 24.85 4.22 4.01
CA PRO A 130 24.45 2.81 4.06
C PRO A 130 24.52 2.19 5.47
N GLU A 131 25.48 2.60 6.29
CA GLU A 131 25.61 2.10 7.66
C GLU A 131 24.52 2.63 8.59
N TYR A 132 24.05 3.85 8.36
CA TYR A 132 22.90 4.40 9.08
C TYR A 132 21.61 3.68 8.70
N VAL A 133 21.38 3.40 7.40
CA VAL A 133 20.23 2.60 6.95
C VAL A 133 20.23 1.21 7.60
N LYS A 134 21.38 0.54 7.68
CA LYS A 134 21.51 -0.75 8.38
C LYS A 134 21.21 -0.62 9.88
N THR A 135 21.63 0.48 10.51
CA THR A 135 21.35 0.75 11.92
C THR A 135 19.85 0.92 12.16
N VAL A 136 19.18 1.70 11.30
CA VAL A 136 17.71 1.88 11.34
C VAL A 136 16.98 0.54 11.17
N LEU A 137 17.40 -0.30 10.21
CA LEU A 137 16.82 -1.63 10.03
C LEU A 137 16.95 -2.49 11.30
N LYS A 138 18.16 -2.54 11.89
CA LYS A 138 18.41 -3.27 13.14
C LYS A 138 17.54 -2.77 14.30
N GLU A 139 17.33 -1.46 14.40
CA GLU A 139 16.44 -0.91 15.42
C GLU A 139 15.00 -1.40 15.24
N VAL A 140 14.48 -1.43 14.01
CA VAL A 140 13.14 -1.97 13.70
C VAL A 140 13.07 -3.46 14.01
N GLU A 141 14.08 -4.25 13.64
CA GLU A 141 14.14 -5.69 13.94
C GLU A 141 14.12 -5.97 15.46
N GLN A 142 14.81 -5.14 16.26
CA GLN A 142 14.92 -5.33 17.71
C GLN A 142 13.72 -4.81 18.49
N ARG A 143 13.13 -3.68 18.05
CA ARG A 143 12.13 -2.93 18.82
C ARG A 143 10.72 -3.08 18.24
N GLY A 144 10.57 -3.70 17.07
CA GLY A 144 9.30 -3.80 16.36
C GLY A 144 8.98 -2.53 15.56
N PRO A 145 7.69 -2.26 15.28
CA PRO A 145 7.26 -1.09 14.52
C PRO A 145 7.76 0.23 15.14
N LEU A 146 8.33 1.10 14.31
CA LEU A 146 8.86 2.38 14.74
C LEU A 146 8.42 3.52 13.81
N GLU A 147 8.05 4.64 14.40
CA GLU A 147 7.99 5.92 13.70
C GLU A 147 9.38 6.58 13.69
N ALA A 148 9.65 7.40 12.67
CA ALA A 148 10.94 8.09 12.53
C ALA A 148 11.34 8.91 13.78
N LYS A 149 10.37 9.52 14.47
CA LYS A 149 10.60 10.31 15.70
C LYS A 149 11.05 9.47 16.90
N HIS A 150 10.86 8.15 16.86
CA HIS A 150 11.19 7.20 17.93
C HIS A 150 12.49 6.43 17.65
N LEU A 151 13.16 6.68 16.52
CA LEU A 151 14.52 6.21 16.28
C LEU A 151 15.47 6.81 17.31
N ASN A 152 16.54 6.09 17.67
CA ASN A 152 17.53 6.63 18.62
C ASN A 152 18.21 7.90 18.10
N ASP A 153 18.39 7.98 16.77
CA ASP A 153 18.93 9.16 16.09
C ASP A 153 18.03 9.54 14.91
N PRO A 154 16.97 10.35 15.10
CA PRO A 154 16.04 10.73 14.02
C PRO A 154 16.66 11.63 12.95
N ARG A 155 17.75 12.36 13.25
CA ARG A 155 18.42 13.35 12.38
C ARG A 155 17.47 14.35 11.71
N TYR A 156 16.84 15.22 12.50
CA TYR A 156 15.98 16.28 11.97
C TYR A 156 16.80 17.27 11.14
N ILE A 157 16.25 17.67 9.99
CA ILE A 157 16.84 18.69 9.11
C ILE A 157 16.07 19.98 9.35
N ASN A 158 16.77 21.07 9.64
CA ASN A 158 16.18 22.41 9.72
C ASN A 158 15.79 22.90 8.33
N GLN A 159 14.67 22.42 7.81
CA GLN A 159 14.00 22.95 6.63
C GLN A 159 12.53 23.25 6.95
N SER A 160 12.13 24.50 6.74
CA SER A 160 10.74 24.94 6.83
C SER A 160 10.02 24.66 5.51
N GLY A 161 8.91 23.93 5.55
CA GLY A 161 8.07 23.67 4.38
C GLY A 161 7.27 22.37 4.49
N TRP A 162 6.22 22.25 3.68
CA TRP A 162 5.45 21.01 3.58
C TRP A 162 6.33 19.91 2.97
N GLY A 163 6.48 18.78 3.68
CA GLY A 163 7.26 17.64 3.22
C GLY A 163 8.73 17.62 3.64
N SER A 164 9.17 18.43 4.62
CA SER A 164 10.47 18.22 5.25
C SER A 164 10.50 16.85 5.95
N ARG A 165 11.59 16.10 5.73
CA ARG A 165 11.76 14.74 6.27
C ARG A 165 13.10 14.67 6.98
N SER A 166 13.12 14.02 8.14
CA SER A 166 14.37 13.69 8.82
C SER A 166 15.15 12.64 8.03
N VAL A 167 16.46 12.52 8.22
CA VAL A 167 17.24 11.44 7.56
C VAL A 167 16.72 10.07 8.01
N GLY A 168 16.31 9.93 9.27
CA GLY A 168 15.66 8.71 9.78
C GLY A 168 14.37 8.36 9.05
N GLN A 169 13.53 9.36 8.74
CA GLN A 169 12.32 9.12 7.95
C GLN A 169 12.63 8.71 6.50
N LEU A 170 13.67 9.29 5.89
CA LEU A 170 14.12 8.86 4.57
C LEU A 170 14.68 7.43 4.58
N ALA A 171 15.40 7.04 5.64
CA ALA A 171 15.90 5.68 5.82
C ALA A 171 14.76 4.65 5.97
N LEU A 172 13.76 4.92 6.83
CA LEU A 172 12.58 4.06 6.95
C LEU A 172 11.79 3.96 5.64
N ASN A 173 11.57 5.09 4.97
CA ASN A 173 10.89 5.11 3.67
C ASN A 173 11.68 4.35 2.59
N TRP A 174 13.01 4.39 2.63
CA TRP A 174 13.86 3.59 1.75
C TRP A 174 13.67 2.09 2.02
N LEU A 175 13.82 1.65 3.29
CA LEU A 175 13.64 0.25 3.67
C LEU A 175 12.25 -0.27 3.27
N TYR A 176 11.21 0.54 3.47
CA TYR A 176 9.86 0.23 3.02
C TYR A 176 9.77 0.13 1.49
N ARG A 177 10.36 1.11 0.77
CA ARG A 177 10.36 1.16 -0.70
C ARG A 177 11.02 -0.08 -1.33
N ILE A 178 12.08 -0.61 -0.72
CA ILE A 178 12.76 -1.82 -1.21
C ILE A 178 12.21 -3.12 -0.60
N GLY A 179 11.24 -3.02 0.31
CA GLY A 179 10.53 -4.14 0.91
C GLY A 179 11.26 -4.87 2.03
N GLU A 180 12.25 -4.23 2.68
CA GLU A 180 12.92 -4.76 3.87
C GLU A 180 12.06 -4.58 5.13
N VAL A 181 11.16 -3.58 5.13
CA VAL A 181 10.15 -3.39 6.19
C VAL A 181 8.77 -3.19 5.57
N GLY A 182 7.73 -3.47 6.34
CA GLY A 182 6.33 -3.22 5.98
C GLY A 182 5.68 -2.17 6.88
N ILE A 183 4.44 -1.81 6.58
CA ILE A 183 3.60 -0.96 7.44
C ILE A 183 2.80 -1.85 8.39
N ARG A 184 2.71 -1.41 9.65
CA ARG A 184 1.84 -2.01 10.67
C ARG A 184 1.13 -0.87 11.40
N GLU A 185 -0.18 -0.96 11.50
CA GLU A 185 -0.95 0.00 12.32
C GLU A 185 -0.97 -0.47 13.77
N GLU A 186 -0.29 0.25 14.65
CA GLU A 186 -0.49 0.10 16.08
C GLU A 186 -1.47 1.18 16.55
N LYS A 187 -2.63 0.76 17.08
CA LYS A 187 -3.48 1.68 17.83
C LYS A 187 -2.70 2.12 19.06
N ILE A 188 -2.14 3.33 19.03
CA ILE A 188 -1.64 4.00 20.22
C ILE A 188 -2.87 4.22 21.11
N LEU A 189 -3.10 3.30 22.05
CA LEU A 189 -3.99 3.53 23.18
C LEU A 189 -3.41 4.75 23.90
N LYS A 190 -4.04 5.92 23.70
CA LYS A 190 -3.78 7.09 24.53
C LYS A 190 -4.07 6.65 25.96
N ARG A 191 -3.04 6.31 26.73
CA ARG A 191 -3.14 6.26 28.18
C ARG A 191 -3.52 7.68 28.58
N ASN A 192 -4.78 7.87 28.94
CA ASN A 192 -5.24 9.07 29.61
C ASN A 192 -4.33 9.25 30.84
N MET A 193 -3.44 10.22 30.77
CA MET A 193 -2.80 10.75 31.96
C MET A 193 -3.89 11.47 32.74
N THR A 194 -4.25 10.90 33.89
CA THR A 194 -4.79 11.66 35.04
C THR A 194 -3.83 12.76 35.44
#